data_AF-A0A7D9EB51-F1
#
_entry.id   AF-A0A7D9EB51-F1
#
_cell.length_a   1.000
_cell.length_b   1.000
_cell.length_c   1.000
_cell.angle_alpha   90.00
_cell.angle_beta   90.00
_cell.angle_gamma   90.00
#
_symmetry.space_group_name_H-M   'P 1'
#
loop_
_entity.id
_entity.type
_entity.pdbx_description
1 polymer ?
#
loop_
_entity_poly.entity_id
_entity_poly.type
_entity_poly.pdbx_seq_one_letter_code
_entity_poly.pdbx_strand_id
1 'polypeptide(L)'
;MSSEEVELLSDSKYRQFIAAVEKALRSFESTSEWADLISALGKLNKVLNSYSKFVVIPRKLMIGKRLSQCMHPALPSGVHLKALETYNLIFERIGKKRLSQDLFIYSVGLFPLMSHSAMSVKPALMKLYEEHFLPLGMALVPSLPGLLLGLLPGIEEGSDYTERTISLLESFSVATDIDVFFDALWQSVITTPVGRLPASIFLLSRLDKHLPPTEQQHLLGRNHAFM
;
A
#
# COMPACT_ATOMS: atom_id res chain seq x y z
N MET A 1 -10.57 -12.62 -15.34
CA MET A 1 -9.65 -13.70 -14.93
C MET A 1 -8.44 -13.60 -15.84
N SER A 2 -7.22 -13.75 -15.32
CA SER A 2 -6.02 -13.73 -16.18
C SER A 2 -5.91 -15.02 -16.97
N SER A 3 -5.17 -15.02 -18.09
CA SER A 3 -4.96 -16.22 -18.91
C SER A 3 -4.36 -17.39 -18.11
N GLU A 4 -3.40 -17.09 -17.22
CA GLU A 4 -2.79 -18.09 -16.32
C GLU A 4 -3.80 -18.66 -15.31
N GLU A 5 -4.75 -17.86 -14.83
CA GLU A 5 -5.81 -18.34 -13.93
C GLU A 5 -6.71 -19.35 -14.67
N VAL A 6 -6.98 -19.12 -15.96
CA VAL A 6 -7.77 -20.03 -16.80
C VAL A 6 -7.05 -21.37 -17.01
N GLU A 7 -5.75 -21.35 -17.28
CA GLU A 7 -4.94 -22.57 -17.43
C GLU A 7 -4.96 -23.42 -16.15
N LEU A 8 -4.85 -22.78 -14.99
CA LEU A 8 -4.86 -23.43 -13.69
C LEU A 8 -6.21 -24.08 -13.34
N LEU A 9 -7.32 -23.73 -14.00
CA LEU A 9 -8.63 -24.37 -13.74
C LEU A 9 -8.63 -25.86 -14.06
N SER A 10 -7.70 -26.33 -14.91
CA SER A 10 -7.51 -27.75 -15.18
C SER A 10 -6.89 -28.51 -14.00
N ASP A 11 -6.10 -27.85 -13.14
CA ASP A 11 -5.51 -28.43 -11.93
C ASP A 11 -6.60 -28.62 -10.85
N SER A 12 -6.82 -29.86 -10.43
CA SER A 12 -7.78 -30.20 -9.36
C SER A 12 -7.44 -29.56 -8.02
N LYS A 13 -6.15 -29.42 -7.67
CA LYS A 13 -5.70 -28.75 -6.45
C LYS A 13 -5.96 -27.25 -6.52
N TYR A 14 -5.93 -26.63 -7.70
CA TYR A 14 -6.28 -25.22 -7.84
C TYR A 14 -7.78 -25.00 -7.68
N ARG A 15 -8.62 -25.89 -8.23
CA ARG A 15 -10.07 -25.86 -7.97
C ARG A 15 -10.41 -26.04 -6.49
N GLN A 16 -9.67 -26.89 -5.77
CA GLN A 16 -9.79 -27.00 -4.31
C GLN A 16 -9.36 -25.71 -3.60
N PHE A 17 -8.30 -25.04 -4.07
CA PHE A 17 -7.86 -23.74 -3.55
C PHE A 17 -8.96 -22.67 -3.72
N ILE A 18 -9.58 -22.57 -4.91
CA ILE A 18 -10.70 -21.67 -5.16
C ILE A 18 -11.83 -21.92 -4.14
N ALA A 19 -12.27 -23.18 -4.00
CA ALA A 19 -13.35 -23.53 -3.08
C ALA A 19 -13.00 -23.23 -1.61
N ALA A 20 -11.74 -23.46 -1.20
CA ALA A 20 -11.27 -23.14 0.14
C ALA A 20 -11.24 -21.64 0.41
N VAL A 21 -10.81 -20.82 -0.57
CA VAL A 21 -10.83 -19.36 -0.48
C VAL A 21 -12.26 -18.84 -0.41
N GLU A 22 -13.17 -19.33 -1.24
CA GLU A 22 -14.59 -18.94 -1.18
C GLU A 22 -15.23 -19.28 0.16
N LYS A 23 -14.93 -20.47 0.70
CA LYS A 23 -15.38 -20.87 2.04
C LYS A 23 -14.84 -19.94 3.13
N ALA A 24 -13.56 -19.55 3.05
CA ALA A 24 -12.97 -18.59 3.99
C ALA A 24 -13.62 -17.19 3.84
N LEU A 25 -13.87 -16.72 2.62
CA LEU A 25 -14.48 -15.42 2.35
C LEU A 25 -15.90 -15.29 2.91
N ARG A 26 -16.68 -16.37 2.96
CA ARG A 26 -18.02 -16.37 3.60
C ARG A 26 -17.96 -15.98 5.08
N SER A 27 -16.84 -16.21 5.78
CA SER A 27 -16.72 -15.80 7.18
C SER A 27 -16.66 -14.28 7.39
N PHE A 28 -16.40 -13.50 6.33
CA PHE A 28 -16.50 -12.03 6.36
C PHE A 28 -17.93 -11.51 6.18
N GLU A 29 -18.89 -12.37 5.81
CA GLU A 29 -20.30 -11.99 5.61
C GLU A 29 -21.11 -12.09 6.91
N SER A 30 -20.63 -12.88 7.87
CA SER A 30 -21.31 -13.16 9.14
C SER A 30 -20.59 -12.51 10.33
N THR A 31 -19.91 -11.38 10.14
CA THR A 31 -19.16 -10.69 11.20
C THR A 31 -20.08 -9.72 11.94
N SER A 32 -20.20 -9.90 13.26
CA SER A 32 -20.93 -8.99 14.15
C SER A 32 -20.00 -8.06 14.92
N GLU A 33 -18.80 -8.53 15.25
CA GLU A 33 -17.83 -7.80 16.05
C GLU A 33 -16.46 -7.78 15.37
N TRP A 34 -15.58 -6.87 15.80
CA TRP A 34 -14.23 -6.75 15.23
C TRP A 34 -13.40 -8.03 15.41
N ALA A 35 -13.64 -8.82 16.47
CA ALA A 35 -12.95 -10.07 16.71
C ALA A 35 -13.26 -11.12 15.62
N ASP A 36 -14.47 -11.09 15.05
CA ASP A 36 -14.87 -11.95 13.95
C ASP A 36 -14.02 -11.68 12.69
N LEU A 37 -13.66 -10.41 12.45
CA LEU A 37 -12.77 -10.03 11.34
C LEU A 37 -11.36 -10.62 11.53
N ILE A 38 -10.82 -10.59 12.75
CA ILE A 38 -9.52 -11.22 13.05
C ILE A 38 -9.59 -12.74 12.79
N SER A 39 -10.67 -13.38 13.22
CA SER A 39 -10.91 -14.81 12.98
C SER A 39 -11.04 -15.12 11.48
N ALA A 40 -11.76 -14.30 10.73
CA ALA A 40 -11.95 -14.43 9.29
C ALA A 40 -10.62 -14.27 8.52
N LEU A 41 -9.84 -13.23 8.85
CA LEU A 41 -8.49 -13.03 8.33
C LEU A 41 -7.57 -14.22 8.67
N GLY A 42 -7.64 -14.73 9.91
CA GLY A 42 -6.88 -15.90 10.33
C GLY A 42 -7.22 -17.16 9.53
N LYS A 43 -8.50 -17.39 9.23
CA LYS A 43 -8.95 -18.49 8.35
C LYS A 43 -8.42 -18.30 6.93
N LEU A 44 -8.48 -17.08 6.39
CA LEU A 44 -7.94 -16.78 5.06
C LEU A 44 -6.42 -17.00 5.01
N ASN A 45 -5.64 -16.54 6.00
CA ASN A 45 -4.19 -16.76 6.06
C ASN A 45 -3.85 -18.25 6.08
N LYS A 46 -4.59 -19.05 6.86
CA LYS A 46 -4.41 -20.51 6.87
C LYS A 46 -4.64 -21.12 5.49
N VAL A 47 -5.74 -20.77 4.81
CA VAL A 47 -6.02 -21.26 3.45
C VAL A 47 -4.92 -20.84 2.48
N LEU A 48 -4.54 -19.56 2.48
CA LEU A 48 -3.44 -19.09 1.65
C LEU A 48 -2.19 -19.94 1.91
N ASN A 49 -1.75 -20.12 3.15
CA ASN A 49 -0.55 -20.91 3.48
C ASN A 49 -0.65 -22.38 3.05
N SER A 50 -1.80 -23.03 3.20
CA SER A 50 -1.99 -24.43 2.76
C SER A 50 -1.86 -24.62 1.25
N TYR A 51 -2.03 -23.56 0.47
CA TYR A 51 -1.94 -23.56 -0.99
C TYR A 51 -0.78 -22.70 -1.52
N SER A 52 0.32 -22.59 -0.75
CA SER A 52 1.47 -21.73 -1.05
C SER A 52 2.14 -21.99 -2.41
N LYS A 53 2.00 -23.20 -2.99
CA LYS A 53 2.52 -23.52 -4.32
C LYS A 53 1.90 -22.69 -5.45
N PHE A 54 0.70 -22.12 -5.23
CA PHE A 54 -0.01 -21.36 -6.25
C PHE A 54 0.22 -19.86 -6.09
N VAL A 55 1.01 -19.30 -7.01
CA VAL A 55 1.28 -17.86 -7.10
C VAL A 55 0.02 -17.07 -7.52
N VAL A 56 -0.86 -17.66 -8.34
CA VAL A 56 -2.09 -16.99 -8.79
C VAL A 56 -3.17 -17.09 -7.71
N ILE A 57 -3.45 -15.98 -7.02
CA ILE A 57 -4.48 -15.91 -5.99
C ILE A 57 -5.88 -15.84 -6.60
N PRO A 58 -6.75 -16.84 -6.37
CA PRO A 58 -8.13 -16.79 -6.85
C PRO A 58 -8.93 -15.75 -6.07
N ARG A 59 -9.98 -15.21 -6.69
CA ARG A 59 -10.90 -14.23 -6.07
C ARG A 59 -10.19 -12.99 -5.50
N LYS A 60 -9.03 -12.61 -6.06
CA LYS A 60 -8.21 -11.47 -5.61
C LYS A 60 -8.99 -10.16 -5.39
N LEU A 61 -9.97 -9.87 -6.25
CA LEU A 61 -10.82 -8.68 -6.11
C LEU A 61 -11.68 -8.72 -4.84
N MET A 62 -12.25 -9.88 -4.50
CA MET A 62 -13.05 -10.03 -3.29
C MET A 62 -12.17 -10.00 -2.05
N ILE A 63 -11.00 -10.65 -2.10
CA ILE A 63 -9.99 -10.57 -1.05
C ILE A 63 -9.58 -9.12 -0.79
N GLY A 64 -9.21 -8.37 -1.84
CA GLY A 64 -8.84 -6.96 -1.74
C GLY A 64 -9.94 -6.10 -1.12
N LYS A 65 -11.20 -6.31 -1.51
CA LYS A 65 -12.36 -5.65 -0.89
C LYS A 65 -12.46 -5.93 0.61
N ARG A 66 -12.34 -7.19 1.03
CA ARG A 66 -12.41 -7.55 2.46
C ARG A 66 -11.23 -6.97 3.24
N LEU A 67 -10.03 -7.03 2.68
CA LEU A 67 -8.85 -6.41 3.30
C LEU A 67 -8.99 -4.90 3.44
N SER A 68 -9.53 -4.21 2.43
CA SER A 68 -9.81 -2.77 2.51
C SER A 68 -10.84 -2.43 3.59
N GLN A 69 -11.88 -3.25 3.75
CA GLN A 69 -12.85 -3.09 4.85
C GLN A 69 -12.18 -3.23 6.22
N CYS A 70 -11.25 -4.18 6.35
CA CYS A 70 -10.46 -4.35 7.57
C CYS A 70 -9.54 -3.17 7.89
N MET A 71 -9.30 -2.23 6.96
CA MET A 71 -8.53 -1.00 7.18
C MET A 71 -9.38 0.22 7.58
N HIS A 72 -10.68 0.03 7.83
CA HIS A 72 -11.55 1.12 8.23
C HIS A 72 -11.08 1.78 9.55
N PRO A 73 -11.09 3.13 9.68
CA PRO A 73 -10.64 3.86 10.88
C PRO A 73 -11.34 3.45 12.18
N ALA A 74 -12.62 3.06 12.10
CA ALA A 74 -13.40 2.63 13.26
C ALA A 74 -13.01 1.24 13.81
N LEU A 75 -12.11 0.52 13.15
CA LEU A 75 -11.66 -0.81 13.58
C LEU A 75 -10.41 -0.70 14.47
N PRO A 76 -10.25 -1.60 15.46
CA PRO A 76 -9.10 -1.56 16.35
C PRO A 76 -7.82 -2.00 15.66
N SER A 77 -6.68 -1.58 16.22
CA SER A 77 -5.34 -1.88 15.71
C SER A 77 -5.07 -3.37 15.50
N GLY A 78 -5.66 -4.25 16.32
CA GLY A 78 -5.55 -5.71 16.14
C GLY A 78 -6.11 -6.20 14.79
N VAL A 79 -7.19 -5.58 14.29
CA VAL A 79 -7.73 -5.90 12.96
C VAL A 79 -6.82 -5.38 11.86
N HIS A 80 -6.32 -4.13 11.99
CA HIS A 80 -5.37 -3.54 11.03
C HIS A 80 -4.11 -4.39 10.91
N LEU A 81 -3.48 -4.74 12.04
CA LEU A 81 -2.27 -5.57 12.08
C LEU A 81 -2.51 -6.94 11.44
N LYS A 82 -3.65 -7.57 11.73
CA LYS A 82 -3.95 -8.88 11.14
C LYS A 82 -4.17 -8.79 9.63
N ALA A 83 -4.79 -7.71 9.15
CA ALA A 83 -4.98 -7.50 7.74
C ALA A 83 -3.67 -7.14 7.02
N LEU A 84 -2.77 -6.38 7.65
CA LEU A 84 -1.40 -6.13 7.14
C LEU A 84 -0.59 -7.42 7.02
N GLU A 85 -0.72 -8.35 7.96
CA GLU A 85 -0.15 -9.71 7.85
C GLU A 85 -0.69 -10.44 6.61
N THR A 86 -2.00 -10.35 6.35
CA THR A 86 -2.60 -10.95 5.14
C THR A 86 -2.11 -10.29 3.85
N TYR A 87 -1.97 -8.95 3.82
CA TYR A 87 -1.37 -8.23 2.70
C TYR A 87 0.05 -8.73 2.44
N ASN A 88 0.89 -8.80 3.47
CA ASN A 88 2.27 -9.28 3.36
C ASN A 88 2.33 -10.69 2.76
N LEU A 89 1.51 -11.61 3.28
CA LEU A 89 1.43 -12.99 2.79
C LEU A 89 1.05 -13.07 1.30
N ILE A 90 0.16 -12.18 0.85
CA ILE A 90 -0.22 -12.11 -0.57
C ILE A 90 0.94 -11.55 -1.39
N PHE A 91 1.56 -10.46 -0.96
CA PHE A 91 2.61 -9.79 -1.73
C PHE A 91 3.88 -10.63 -1.88
N GLU A 92 4.32 -11.28 -0.81
CA GLU A 92 5.42 -12.26 -0.85
C GLU A 92 5.16 -13.36 -1.87
N ARG A 93 3.91 -13.82 -1.97
CA ARG A 93 3.52 -14.90 -2.86
C ARG A 93 3.41 -14.48 -4.32
N ILE A 94 2.75 -13.36 -4.59
CA ILE A 94 2.48 -12.92 -5.98
C ILE A 94 3.69 -12.25 -6.62
N GLY A 95 4.58 -11.68 -5.80
CA GLY A 95 5.79 -10.99 -6.22
C GLY A 95 5.54 -9.67 -6.96
N LYS A 96 6.62 -8.94 -7.20
CA LYS A 96 6.62 -7.57 -7.75
C LYS A 96 5.81 -7.42 -9.05
N LYS A 97 5.99 -8.37 -9.99
CA LYS A 97 5.36 -8.32 -11.32
C LYS A 97 3.83 -8.36 -11.25
N ARG A 98 3.27 -9.19 -10.38
CA ARG A 98 1.81 -9.27 -10.21
C ARG A 98 1.29 -8.17 -9.32
N LEU A 99 2.04 -7.81 -8.28
CA LEU A 99 1.69 -6.72 -7.41
C LEU A 99 1.53 -5.41 -8.22
N SER A 100 2.44 -5.09 -9.13
CA SER A 100 2.31 -3.89 -9.99
C SER A 100 1.05 -3.90 -10.86
N GLN A 101 0.63 -5.05 -11.36
CA GLN A 101 -0.60 -5.21 -12.14
C GLN A 101 -1.86 -5.08 -11.29
N ASP A 102 -1.76 -5.42 -10.01
CA ASP A 102 -2.87 -5.49 -9.05
C ASP A 102 -2.86 -4.34 -8.02
N LEU A 103 -2.04 -3.30 -8.24
CA LEU A 103 -1.92 -2.17 -7.32
C LEU A 103 -3.29 -1.56 -6.96
N PHE A 104 -4.17 -1.39 -7.94
CA PHE A 104 -5.51 -0.84 -7.73
C PHE A 104 -6.39 -1.68 -6.79
N ILE A 105 -6.12 -2.99 -6.68
CA ILE A 105 -6.86 -3.90 -5.79
C ILE A 105 -6.46 -3.67 -4.34
N TYR A 106 -5.16 -3.52 -4.11
CA TYR A 106 -4.58 -3.56 -2.77
C TYR A 106 -4.32 -2.17 -2.17
N SER A 107 -4.19 -1.14 -2.99
CA SER A 107 -3.86 0.22 -2.53
C SER A 107 -5.01 0.92 -1.80
N VAL A 108 -6.26 0.61 -2.17
CA VAL A 108 -7.47 1.30 -1.65
C VAL A 108 -7.58 1.24 -0.13
N GLY A 109 -7.21 0.12 0.47
CA GLY A 109 -7.21 -0.03 1.93
C GLY A 109 -5.93 0.48 2.60
N LEU A 110 -4.79 0.39 1.92
CA LEU A 110 -3.48 0.67 2.51
C LEU A 110 -3.18 2.17 2.58
N PHE A 111 -3.43 2.90 1.50
CA PHE A 111 -3.03 4.31 1.41
C PHE A 111 -3.69 5.19 2.49
N PRO A 112 -5.00 5.06 2.79
CA PRO A 112 -5.61 5.88 3.83
C PRO A 112 -5.20 5.51 5.27
N LEU A 113 -4.56 4.35 5.49
CA LEU A 113 -4.38 3.78 6.82
C LEU A 113 -3.45 4.62 7.71
N MET A 114 -2.44 5.28 7.14
CA MET A 114 -1.45 6.04 7.92
C MET A 114 -2.11 7.15 8.75
N SER A 115 -3.08 7.88 8.19
CA SER A 115 -3.78 8.99 8.84
C SER A 115 -4.67 8.58 10.00
N HIS A 116 -5.05 7.32 10.09
CA HIS A 116 -6.15 6.87 10.94
C HIS A 116 -5.80 5.69 11.85
N SER A 117 -4.60 5.14 11.69
CA SER A 117 -4.17 3.98 12.46
C SER A 117 -3.49 4.38 13.77
N ALA A 118 -3.57 3.49 14.75
CA ALA A 118 -2.85 3.66 16.00
C ALA A 118 -1.33 3.65 15.75
N MET A 119 -0.55 4.30 16.63
CA MET A 119 0.91 4.34 16.53
C MET A 119 1.55 2.96 16.37
N SER A 120 0.99 1.92 17.01
CA SER A 120 1.47 0.54 16.91
C SER A 120 1.31 -0.11 15.53
N VAL A 121 0.47 0.45 14.65
CA VAL A 121 0.22 -0.07 13.29
C VAL A 121 1.19 0.54 12.28
N LYS A 122 1.58 1.81 12.47
CA LYS A 122 2.43 2.56 11.53
C LYS A 122 3.72 1.79 11.15
N PRO A 123 4.47 1.16 12.08
CA PRO A 123 5.67 0.39 11.72
C PRO A 123 5.41 -0.78 10.75
N ALA A 124 4.29 -1.48 10.92
CA ALA A 124 3.93 -2.62 10.06
C ALA A 124 3.50 -2.14 8.67
N LEU A 125 2.78 -1.02 8.59
CA LEU A 125 2.41 -0.40 7.32
C LEU A 125 3.63 0.10 6.55
N MET A 126 4.54 0.82 7.21
CA MET A 126 5.78 1.30 6.58
C MET A 126 6.65 0.16 6.08
N LYS A 127 6.78 -0.91 6.86
CA LYS A 127 7.49 -2.13 6.45
C LYS A 127 6.91 -2.72 5.16
N LEU A 128 5.58 -2.77 5.05
CA LEU A 128 4.90 -3.26 3.85
C LEU A 128 5.25 -2.40 2.61
N TYR A 129 5.31 -1.08 2.77
CA TYR A 129 5.71 -0.17 1.70
C TYR A 129 7.19 -0.34 1.31
N GLU A 130 8.07 -0.43 2.29
CA GLU A 130 9.52 -0.66 2.09
C GLU A 130 9.80 -1.98 1.36
N GLU A 131 9.14 -3.07 1.77
CA GLU A 131 9.43 -4.42 1.24
C GLU A 131 8.74 -4.70 -0.10
N HIS A 132 7.55 -4.15 -0.33
CA HIS A 132 6.70 -4.54 -1.47
C HIS A 132 6.41 -3.43 -2.47
N PHE A 133 6.28 -2.18 -2.03
CA PHE A 133 5.97 -1.06 -2.93
C PHE A 133 7.25 -0.44 -3.48
N LEU A 134 8.20 -0.06 -2.62
CA LEU A 134 9.44 0.58 -3.03
C LEU A 134 10.17 -0.18 -4.15
N PRO A 135 10.27 -1.53 -4.12
CA PRO A 135 10.98 -2.26 -5.16
C PRO A 135 10.25 -2.36 -6.51
N LEU A 136 9.03 -1.83 -6.64
CA LEU A 136 8.31 -1.73 -7.90
C LEU A 136 8.87 -0.61 -8.80
N GLY A 137 9.55 0.38 -8.21
CA GLY A 137 10.16 1.51 -8.92
C GLY A 137 9.16 2.22 -9.85
N MET A 138 9.55 2.44 -11.10
CA MET A 138 8.72 3.09 -12.13
C MET A 138 7.32 2.48 -12.32
N ALA A 139 7.10 1.21 -11.94
CA ALA A 139 5.77 0.61 -12.01
C ALA A 139 4.76 1.20 -11.02
N LEU A 140 5.21 1.98 -10.03
CA LEU A 140 4.35 2.68 -9.08
C LEU A 140 3.75 3.98 -9.61
N VAL A 141 4.31 4.57 -10.67
CA VAL A 141 3.93 5.90 -11.16
C VAL A 141 2.40 6.10 -11.27
N PRO A 142 1.60 5.13 -11.78
CA PRO A 142 0.13 5.28 -11.84
C PRO A 142 -0.56 5.42 -10.48
N SER A 143 0.06 4.92 -9.41
CA SER A 143 -0.46 4.95 -8.03
C SER A 143 0.28 5.95 -7.13
N LEU A 144 1.34 6.58 -7.64
CA LEU A 144 2.27 7.40 -6.86
C LEU A 144 1.56 8.56 -6.13
N PRO A 145 0.65 9.34 -6.75
CA PRO A 145 -0.08 10.38 -6.01
C PRO A 145 -0.85 9.83 -4.80
N GLY A 146 -1.51 8.67 -4.96
CA GLY A 146 -2.21 8.01 -3.85
C GLY A 146 -1.27 7.53 -2.76
N LEU A 147 -0.11 6.97 -3.13
CA LEU A 147 0.91 6.53 -2.18
C LEU A 147 1.48 7.70 -1.40
N LEU A 148 1.77 8.83 -2.06
CA LEU A 148 2.26 10.05 -1.42
C LEU A 148 1.24 10.58 -0.43
N LEU A 149 -0.03 10.71 -0.82
CA LEU A 149 -1.11 11.11 0.08
C LEU A 149 -1.25 10.15 1.28
N GLY A 150 -0.94 8.87 1.09
CA GLY A 150 -0.93 7.88 2.16
C GLY A 150 0.31 7.89 3.07
N LEU A 151 1.44 8.44 2.61
CA LEU A 151 2.68 8.50 3.39
C LEU A 151 2.89 9.83 4.09
N LEU A 152 2.50 10.94 3.46
CA LEU A 152 2.65 12.30 4.01
C LEU A 152 2.14 12.46 5.46
N PRO A 153 1.02 11.84 5.88
CA PRO A 153 0.56 11.86 7.27
C PRO A 153 1.53 11.22 8.28
N GLY A 154 2.59 10.53 7.83
CA GLY A 154 3.66 10.07 8.72
C GLY A 154 4.60 11.18 9.17
N ILE A 155 4.59 12.34 8.50
CA ILE A 155 5.34 13.55 8.88
C ILE A 155 4.45 14.40 9.78
N GLU A 156 4.60 14.20 11.08
CA GLU A 156 3.82 14.87 12.12
C GLU A 156 4.77 15.41 13.19
N GLU A 157 4.45 16.59 13.74
CA GLU A 157 5.26 17.19 14.80
C GLU A 157 5.26 16.30 16.06
N GLY A 158 6.45 15.99 16.58
CA GLY A 158 6.61 15.11 17.75
C GLY A 158 6.39 13.62 17.49
N SER A 159 6.20 13.19 16.22
CA SER A 159 6.09 11.78 15.85
C SER A 159 7.47 11.13 15.70
N ASP A 160 7.69 10.00 16.38
CA ASP A 160 8.88 9.15 16.23
C ASP A 160 9.04 8.55 14.81
N TYR A 161 8.01 8.67 13.97
CA TYR A 161 8.01 8.13 12.60
C TYR A 161 8.35 9.17 11.53
N THR A 162 8.50 10.45 11.89
CA THR A 162 8.72 11.52 10.91
C THR A 162 10.01 11.31 10.11
N GLU A 163 11.14 11.04 10.76
CA GLU A 163 12.42 10.81 10.08
C GLU A 163 12.39 9.57 9.16
N ARG A 164 11.76 8.49 9.63
CA ARG A 164 11.57 7.27 8.83
C ARG A 164 10.68 7.55 7.61
N THR A 165 9.64 8.37 7.78
CA THR A 165 8.72 8.73 6.69
C THR A 165 9.44 9.59 5.64
N ILE A 166 10.24 10.56 6.06
CA ILE A 166 11.07 11.39 5.16
C ILE A 166 12.05 10.51 4.38
N SER A 167 12.77 9.61 5.06
CA SER A 167 13.71 8.68 4.42
C SER A 167 13.02 7.76 3.41
N LEU A 168 11.81 7.31 3.72
CA LEU A 168 11.02 6.46 2.82
C LEU A 168 10.54 7.24 1.59
N LEU A 169 10.07 8.47 1.76
CA LEU A 169 9.68 9.35 0.64
C LEU A 169 10.87 9.66 -0.27
N GLU A 170 12.07 9.90 0.28
CA GLU A 170 13.31 10.02 -0.50
C GLU A 170 13.62 8.74 -1.27
N SER A 171 13.48 7.58 -0.64
CA SER A 171 13.70 6.31 -1.34
C SER A 171 12.74 6.15 -2.53
N PHE A 172 11.48 6.55 -2.36
CA PHE A 172 10.51 6.55 -3.45
C PHE A 172 10.85 7.57 -4.54
N SER A 173 11.40 8.74 -4.20
CA SER A 173 11.78 9.73 -5.21
C SER A 173 12.88 9.21 -6.13
N VAL A 174 13.87 8.50 -5.58
CA VAL A 174 14.91 7.84 -6.38
C VAL A 174 14.31 6.68 -7.19
N ALA A 175 13.47 5.84 -6.58
CA ALA A 175 12.95 4.64 -7.22
C ALA A 175 11.96 4.91 -8.38
N THR A 176 11.26 6.05 -8.35
CA THR A 176 10.23 6.43 -9.34
C THR A 176 10.68 7.50 -10.32
N ASP A 177 11.97 7.83 -10.33
CA ASP A 177 12.54 9.03 -10.95
C ASP A 177 12.18 10.31 -10.19
N ILE A 178 13.20 11.10 -9.88
CA ILE A 178 13.08 12.25 -8.98
C ILE A 178 12.09 13.29 -9.51
N ASP A 179 12.10 13.55 -10.82
CA ASP A 179 11.22 14.57 -11.39
C ASP A 179 9.78 14.09 -11.43
N VAL A 180 9.55 12.80 -11.73
CA VAL A 180 8.21 12.19 -11.71
C VAL A 180 7.63 12.20 -10.30
N PHE A 181 8.47 11.95 -9.31
CA PHE A 181 8.08 12.02 -7.91
C PHE A 181 7.64 13.43 -7.53
N PHE A 182 8.42 14.45 -7.86
CA PHE A 182 8.06 15.84 -7.53
C PHE A 182 6.83 16.31 -8.31
N ASP A 183 6.64 15.90 -9.56
CA ASP A 183 5.38 16.12 -10.29
C ASP A 183 4.18 15.55 -9.53
N ALA A 184 4.27 14.29 -9.08
CA ALA A 184 3.21 13.64 -8.32
C ALA A 184 2.99 14.29 -6.94
N LEU A 185 4.06 14.75 -6.27
CA LEU A 185 3.99 15.46 -5.00
C LEU A 185 3.25 16.79 -5.15
N TRP A 186 3.61 17.59 -6.15
CA TRP A 186 2.94 18.88 -6.41
C TRP A 186 1.47 18.68 -6.76
N GLN A 187 1.14 17.69 -7.59
CA GLN A 187 -0.25 17.34 -7.87
C GLN A 187 -1.01 17.00 -6.56
N SER A 188 -0.42 16.19 -5.70
CA SER A 188 -1.01 15.81 -4.41
C SER A 188 -1.26 17.02 -3.49
N VAL A 189 -0.30 17.96 -3.44
CA VAL A 189 -0.36 19.21 -2.66
C VAL A 189 -1.46 20.15 -3.17
N ILE A 190 -1.61 20.25 -4.48
CA ILE A 190 -2.65 21.07 -5.12
C ILE A 190 -4.03 20.48 -4.81
N THR A 191 -4.20 19.18 -4.99
CA THR A 191 -5.52 18.51 -4.90
C THR A 191 -5.98 18.25 -3.46
N THR A 192 -5.08 18.16 -2.49
CA THR A 192 -5.43 17.71 -1.13
C THR A 192 -4.85 18.63 -0.04
N PRO A 193 -5.68 19.51 0.56
CA PRO A 193 -5.22 20.48 1.56
C PRO A 193 -4.51 19.88 2.77
N VAL A 194 -4.96 18.71 3.24
CA VAL A 194 -4.40 18.05 4.44
C VAL A 194 -2.94 17.59 4.23
N GLY A 195 -2.54 17.31 2.98
CA GLY A 195 -1.17 16.90 2.66
C GLY A 195 -0.18 18.06 2.54
N ARG A 196 -0.63 19.32 2.56
CA ARG A 196 0.23 20.48 2.25
C ARG A 196 1.32 20.71 3.28
N LEU A 197 0.98 20.73 4.56
CA LEU A 197 1.96 20.93 5.64
C LEU A 197 3.04 19.83 5.65
N PRO A 198 2.70 18.53 5.71
CA PRO A 198 3.72 17.48 5.68
C PRO A 198 4.55 17.48 4.39
N ALA A 199 3.94 17.81 3.23
CA ALA A 199 4.67 17.94 1.98
C ALA A 199 5.66 19.11 2.01
N SER A 200 5.28 20.26 2.58
CA SER A 200 6.19 21.40 2.77
C SER A 200 7.35 21.05 3.68
N ILE A 201 7.11 20.32 4.78
CA ILE A 201 8.18 19.85 5.67
C ILE A 201 9.14 18.92 4.91
N PHE A 202 8.60 17.97 4.13
CA PHE A 202 9.42 17.12 3.27
C PHE A 202 10.24 17.94 2.26
N LEU A 203 9.63 18.87 1.53
CA LEU A 203 10.32 19.73 0.57
C LEU A 203 11.45 20.54 1.20
N LEU A 204 11.20 21.13 2.38
CA LEU A 204 12.23 21.87 3.13
C LEU A 204 13.38 20.97 3.59
N SER A 205 13.11 19.69 3.88
CA SER A 205 14.16 18.71 4.19
C SER A 205 15.03 18.33 2.98
N ARG A 206 14.55 18.59 1.76
CA ARG A 206 15.27 18.32 0.50
C ARG A 206 16.01 19.51 -0.07
N LEU A 207 15.63 20.72 0.33
CA LEU A 207 16.25 21.95 -0.15
C LEU A 207 17.62 22.17 0.51
N ASP A 208 18.68 22.16 -0.27
CA ASP A 208 19.99 22.62 0.18
C ASP A 208 20.07 24.15 0.02
N LYS A 209 20.05 24.85 1.16
CA LYS A 209 20.16 26.32 1.20
C LYS A 209 21.51 26.86 0.73
N HIS A 210 22.52 26.02 0.55
CA HIS A 210 23.86 26.40 0.10
C HIS A 210 24.04 26.28 -1.41
N LEU A 211 23.13 25.59 -2.11
CA LEU A 211 23.15 25.45 -3.56
C LEU A 211 22.21 26.46 -4.23
N PRO A 212 22.59 27.01 -5.40
CA PRO A 212 21.71 27.91 -6.14
C PRO A 212 20.44 27.16 -6.62
N PRO A 213 19.30 27.85 -6.80
CA PRO A 213 18.06 27.23 -7.28
C PRO A 213 18.20 26.50 -8.62
N THR A 214 19.11 26.95 -9.48
CA THR A 214 19.41 26.33 -10.78
C THR A 214 19.97 24.92 -10.68
N GLU A 215 20.62 24.56 -9.57
CA GLU A 215 21.18 23.23 -9.34
C GLU A 215 20.18 22.26 -8.68
N GLN A 216 19.01 22.76 -8.29
CA GLN A 216 17.98 21.99 -7.57
C GLN A 216 16.61 22.03 -8.28
N GLN A 217 16.61 22.24 -9.59
CA GLN A 217 15.40 22.37 -10.40
C GLN A 217 14.52 21.11 -10.39
N HIS A 218 15.09 19.93 -10.13
CA HIS A 218 14.35 18.68 -9.99
C HIS A 218 13.26 18.73 -8.90
N LEU A 219 13.42 19.57 -7.87
CA LEU A 219 12.41 19.78 -6.83
C LEU A 219 11.11 20.41 -7.38
N LEU A 220 11.18 21.05 -8.55
CA LEU A 220 10.05 21.68 -9.22
C LEU A 220 9.22 20.67 -10.04
N GLY A 221 9.72 19.44 -10.24
CA GLY A 221 9.16 18.50 -11.20
C GLY A 221 9.37 18.94 -12.65
N ARG A 222 8.84 18.17 -13.61
CA ARG A 222 8.94 18.46 -15.05
C ARG A 222 7.88 19.44 -15.52
N ASN A 223 6.76 19.56 -14.78
CA ASN A 223 5.59 20.27 -15.26
C ASN A 223 5.49 21.69 -14.68
N HIS A 224 6.24 22.62 -15.28
CA HIS A 224 6.19 24.05 -14.95
C HIS A 224 4.83 24.72 -15.24
N ALA A 225 3.86 24.01 -15.80
CA ALA A 225 2.55 24.55 -16.18
C ALA A 225 1.56 24.71 -15.01
N PHE A 226 1.90 24.21 -13.81
CA PHE A 226 1.05 24.29 -12.61
C PHE A 226 1.62 25.18 -11.49
N MET A 227 2.72 25.90 -11.75
CA MET A 227 3.25 26.95 -10.87
C MET A 227 2.78 28.33 -11.30
#